data_AF-A0A1Z2XME8-F1
#
_entry.id   AF-A0A1Z2XME8-F1
#
_cell.length_a   1.000
_cell.length_b   1.000
_cell.length_c   1.000
_cell.angle_alpha   90.00
_cell.angle_beta   90.00
_cell.angle_gamma   90.00
#
_symmetry.space_group_name_H-M   'P 1'
#
loop_
_entity.id
_entity.type
_entity.pdbx_description
1 polymer ?
#
loop_
_entity_poly.entity_id
_entity_poly.type
_entity_poly.pdbx_seq_one_letter_code
_entity_poly.pdbx_strand_id
1 'polypeptide(L)' 'MAGQVYNMIQQVITQKGRGNLVIENSVRTKMYLKGIAVDKYTAVSPDDPATIKKVREVAKEFGIIV' A
#
# COMPACT_ATOMS: atom_id res chain seq x y z
N MET A 1 3.98 -0.15 16.24
CA MET A 1 3.04 -1.29 16.41
C MET A 1 3.09 -2.04 15.11
N ALA A 2 3.63 -3.27 15.09
CA ALA A 2 3.85 -4.04 13.86
C ALA A 2 2.58 -4.12 12.99
N GLY A 3 2.76 -4.19 11.67
CA GLY A 3 1.67 -4.29 10.70
C GLY A 3 1.02 -2.96 10.28
N GLN A 4 1.57 -1.81 10.69
CA GLN A 4 1.09 -0.50 10.20
C GLN A 4 1.22 -0.38 8.68
N VAL A 5 2.36 -0.80 8.12
CA VAL A 5 2.59 -0.77 6.67
C VAL A 5 1.57 -1.64 5.93
N TYR A 6 1.28 -2.83 6.46
CA TYR A 6 0.27 -3.72 5.89
C TYR A 6 -1.10 -3.04 5.86
N ASN A 7 -1.54 -2.46 6.98
CA ASN A 7 -2.82 -1.78 7.07
C ASN A 7 -2.92 -0.59 6.10
N MET A 8 -1.85 0.21 5.98
CA MET A 8 -1.82 1.31 5.02
C MET A 8 -1.91 0.82 3.57
N ILE A 9 -1.19 -0.24 3.21
CA ILE A 9 -1.26 -0.83 1.87
C ILE A 9 -2.69 -1.29 1.57
N GLN A 10 -3.32 -2.02 2.50
CA GLN A 10 -4.71 -2.46 2.32
C GLN A 10 -5.67 -1.29 2.20
N GLN A 11 -5.48 -0.20 2.97
CA GLN A 11 -6.29 1.01 2.86
C GLN A 11 -6.16 1.68 1.48
N VAL A 12 -4.95 1.80 0.93
CA VAL A 12 -4.76 2.41 -0.40
C VAL A 12 -5.40 1.54 -1.49
N ILE A 13 -5.21 0.23 -1.43
CA ILE A 13 -5.79 -0.71 -2.40
C ILE A 13 -7.31 -0.66 -2.36
N THR A 14 -7.91 -0.76 -1.17
CA THR A 14 -9.37 -0.77 -1.01
C THR A 14 -10.00 0.57 -1.37
N GLN A 15 -9.44 1.69 -0.94
CA GLN A 15 -9.97 3.03 -1.25
C GLN A 15 -9.88 3.35 -2.73
N LYS A 16 -8.77 2.99 -3.40
CA LYS A 16 -8.61 3.23 -4.84
C LYS A 16 -9.44 2.25 -5.67
N GLY A 17 -9.42 0.98 -5.28
CA GLY A 17 -10.05 -0.13 -6.00
C GLY A 17 -11.57 -0.09 -5.93
N ARG A 18 -12.15 0.28 -4.78
CA ARG A 18 -13.60 0.28 -4.54
C ARG A 18 -14.28 -1.04 -4.96
N GLY A 19 -13.61 -2.17 -4.73
CA GLY A 19 -14.07 -3.51 -5.11
C GLY A 19 -13.84 -3.89 -6.58
N ASN A 20 -13.25 -3.01 -7.39
CA ASN A 20 -12.84 -3.33 -8.76
C ASN A 20 -11.45 -3.98 -8.76
N LEU A 21 -11.42 -5.29 -9.01
CA LEU A 21 -10.19 -6.10 -9.01
C LEU A 21 -9.12 -5.61 -10.00
N VAL A 22 -9.51 -5.04 -11.15
CA VAL A 22 -8.56 -4.52 -12.15
C VAL A 22 -7.85 -3.29 -11.60
N ILE A 23 -8.58 -2.39 -10.93
CA ILE A 23 -8.01 -1.20 -10.32
C ILE A 23 -7.12 -1.59 -9.13
N GLU A 24 -7.57 -2.52 -8.29
CA GLU A 24 -6.76 -3.01 -7.17
C GLU A 24 -5.43 -3.61 -7.64
N ASN A 25 -5.45 -4.45 -8.68
CA ASN A 25 -4.25 -5.03 -9.25
C ASN A 25 -3.33 -3.98 -9.89
N SER A 26 -3.91 -2.93 -10.48
CA SER A 26 -3.13 -1.80 -11.00
C SER A 26 -2.42 -1.04 -9.87
N VAL A 27 -3.07 -0.86 -8.72
CA VAL A 27 -2.47 -0.24 -7.53
C VAL A 27 -1.35 -1.10 -6.96
N ARG A 28 -1.58 -2.41 -6.79
CA ARG A 28 -0.56 -3.38 -6.36
C ARG A 28 0.66 -3.32 -7.29
N THR A 29 0.43 -3.35 -8.60
CA THR A 29 1.49 -3.25 -9.61
C THR A 29 2.29 -1.95 -9.48
N LYS A 30 1.63 -0.80 -9.29
CA LYS A 30 2.32 0.48 -9.11
C LYS A 30 3.16 0.50 -7.83
N MET A 31 2.68 -0.09 -6.74
CA MET A 31 3.44 -0.25 -5.50
C MET A 31 4.69 -1.12 -5.72
N TYR A 32 4.55 -2.23 -6.44
CA TYR A 32 5.67 -3.09 -6.84
C TYR A 32 6.73 -2.33 -7.64
N LEU A 33 6.32 -1.53 -8.64
CA LEU A 33 7.23 -0.71 -9.44
C LEU A 33 7.96 0.37 -8.62
N LYS A 34 7.36 0.83 -7.51
CA LYS A 34 7.99 1.76 -6.54
C LYS A 34 8.84 1.03 -5.48
N GLY A 35 9.05 -0.28 -5.65
CA GLY A 35 9.85 -1.10 -4.76
C GLY A 35 9.15 -1.49 -3.46
N ILE A 36 7.83 -1.48 -3.43
CA ILE A 36 7.01 -1.94 -2.29
C ILE A 36 6.42 -3.30 -2.67
N ALA A 37 7.02 -4.38 -2.16
CA ALA A 37 6.52 -5.73 -2.40
C ALA A 37 5.32 -6.02 -1.50
N VAL A 38 4.13 -5.59 -1.90
CA VAL A 38 2.91 -5.62 -1.06
C VAL A 38 2.59 -7.00 -0.48
N ASP A 39 2.84 -8.07 -1.22
CA ASP A 39 2.52 -9.45 -0.79
C ASP A 39 3.50 -9.97 0.29
N LYS A 40 4.61 -9.26 0.54
CA LYS A 40 5.55 -9.59 1.63
C LYS A 40 5.15 -9.00 2.98
N TYR A 41 4.23 -8.02 2.98
CA TYR A 41 3.79 -7.40 4.22
C TYR A 41 2.60 -8.18 4.80
N THR A 42 2.65 -8.39 6.10
CA THR A 42 1.63 -9.05 6.90
C THR A 42 1.28 -8.17 8.10
N ALA A 43 0.18 -8.49 8.78
CA ALA A 43 -0.25 -7.77 9.99
C ALA A 43 0.76 -7.82 11.16
N VAL A 44 1.82 -8.64 11.06
CA VAL A 44 2.89 -8.75 12.07
C VAL A 44 4.25 -8.33 11.52
N SER A 45 4.32 -7.85 10.28
CA SER A 45 5.57 -7.40 9.69
C SER A 45 6.12 -6.19 10.42
N PRO A 46 7.45 -6.11 10.63
CA PRO A 46 8.08 -4.94 11.22
C PRO A 46 7.86 -3.72 10.33
N ASP A 47 7.50 -2.60 10.95
CA ASP A 47 7.28 -1.36 10.24
C ASP A 47 8.61 -0.64 10.05
N ASP A 48 8.97 -0.46 8.78
CA ASP A 48 10.13 0.31 8.39
C ASP A 48 9.69 1.74 7.97
N PRO A 49 10.26 2.80 8.58
CA PRO A 49 9.91 4.18 8.27
C PRO A 49 10.09 4.57 6.80
N ALA A 50 11.09 4.00 6.12
CA ALA A 50 11.30 4.29 4.70
C ALA A 50 10.18 3.70 3.83
N THR A 51 9.69 2.51 4.20
CA THR A 51 8.54 1.88 3.55
C THR A 51 7.26 2.69 3.76
N ILE A 52 6.99 3.15 5.00
CA ILE A 52 5.82 4.00 5.31
C ILE A 52 5.82 5.24 4.40
N LYS A 53 6.97 5.89 4.24
CA LYS A 53 7.11 7.06 3.37
C LYS A 53 6.75 6.73 1.91
N LYS A 54 7.24 5.63 1.37
CA LYS A 54 6.92 5.19 0.01
C LYS A 54 5.43 4.89 -0.17
N VAL A 55 4.79 4.21 0.79
CA VAL A 55 3.35 3.93 0.73
C VAL A 55 2.55 5.24 0.74
N ARG A 56 2.94 6.22 1.56
CA ARG A 56 2.30 7.56 1.56
C ARG A 56 2.47 8.31 0.26
N GLU A 57 3.65 8.27 -0.35
CA GLU A 57 3.89 8.90 -1.65
C GLU A 57 2.97 8.30 -2.72
N VAL A 58 2.87 6.96 -2.77
CA VAL A 58 1.95 6.28 -3.69
C VAL A 58 0.48 6.62 -3.39
N ALA A 59 0.08 6.66 -2.12
CA ALA A 59 -1.28 7.06 -1.73
C ALA A 59 -1.61 8.47 -2.21
N LYS A 60 -0.69 9.42 -2.02
CA LYS A 60 -0.82 10.81 -2.48
C LYS A 60 -0.96 10.90 -3.99
N GLU A 61 -0.20 10.12 -4.75
CA GLU A 61 -0.35 10.04 -6.21
C GLU A 61 -1.75 9.55 -6.65
N PHE A 62 -2.43 8.77 -5.81
CA PHE A 62 -3.79 8.32 -6.04
C PHE A 62 -4.88 9.21 -5.46
N GLY A 63 -4.50 10.31 -4.78
CA GLY A 63 -5.42 11.22 -4.10
C GLY A 63 -6.01 10.64 -2.80
N ILE A 64 -5.30 9.69 -2.17
CA ILE A 64 -5.73 8.99 -0.95
C ILE A 64 -4.87 9.46 0.23
N ILE A 65 -5.48 9.60 1.41
CA ILE A 65 -4.82 9.99 2.66
C ILE A 65 -4.71 8.75 3.57
N VAL A 66 -3.49 8.44 4.03
CA VAL A 66 -3.15 7.31 4.94
C VAL A 66 -2.01 7.67 5.92
#